data_AF-A0AAU9XWR2-F1
#
_entry.id   AF-A0AAU9XWR2-F1
#
_cell.length_a   1.000
_cell.length_b   1.000
_cell.length_c   1.000
_cell.angle_alpha   90.00
_cell.angle_beta   90.00
_cell.angle_gamma   90.00
#
_symmetry.space_group_name_H-M   'P 1'
#
loop_
_entity.id
_entity.type
_entity.pdbx_description
1 polymer ?
#
loop_
_entity_poly.entity_id
_entity_poly.type
_entity_poly.pdbx_seq_one_letter_code
_entity_poly.pdbx_strand_id
1 'polypeptide(L)'
;LVDGLRDPVIVGALVTPAISEFVQIINTGSHWVCLSTIATSPGTVYDSLYQNVSAVAIDHSCRMLLYTGSTVTFSNERVQKQTNSNVCGLFALAFATDLCHGLDPTAQSYDQDKMRKHYINCLDLHDMVPFPRTSRRVPYHAITKRKAVTI
;
A
#
# COMPACT_ATOMS: atom_id res chain seq x y z
N LEU A 1 -1.72 18.14 -5.60
CA LEU A 1 -0.81 17.19 -6.27
C LEU A 1 -0.54 16.10 -5.26
N VAL A 2 -0.69 14.82 -5.62
CA VAL A 2 -0.27 13.69 -4.78
C VAL A 2 1.10 13.28 -5.32
N ASP A 3 2.14 13.34 -4.48
CA ASP A 3 3.48 12.86 -4.83
C ASP A 3 3.51 11.33 -4.95
N GLY A 4 4.63 10.76 -5.39
CA GLY A 4 4.81 9.31 -5.52
C GLY A 4 5.63 8.94 -6.76
N LEU A 5 5.38 7.74 -7.29
CA LEU A 5 6.01 7.22 -8.53
C LEU A 5 7.54 7.11 -8.45
N ARG A 6 8.09 6.83 -7.27
CA ARG A 6 9.48 6.43 -7.15
C ARG A 6 9.63 4.98 -7.61
N ASP A 7 10.79 4.65 -8.18
CA ASP A 7 11.10 3.27 -8.51
C ASP A 7 10.94 2.41 -7.23
N PRO A 8 10.08 1.39 -7.25
CA PRO A 8 9.75 0.59 -6.07
C PRO A 8 10.92 -0.24 -5.54
N VAL A 9 12.02 -0.34 -6.29
CA VAL A 9 13.25 -1.08 -5.96
C VAL A 9 14.37 -0.12 -5.51
N ILE A 10 14.24 1.20 -5.69
CA ILE A 10 15.27 2.14 -5.23
C ILE A 10 15.31 2.16 -3.70
N VAL A 11 16.46 1.73 -3.18
CA VAL A 11 16.88 1.79 -1.78
C VAL A 11 17.98 2.83 -1.59
N GLY A 12 18.14 3.36 -0.38
CA GLY A 12 19.34 4.12 -0.01
C GLY A 12 19.20 5.64 -0.09
N ALA A 13 20.31 6.33 -0.36
CA ALA A 13 20.41 7.80 -0.41
C ALA A 13 19.79 8.44 -1.67
N LEU A 14 19.25 7.62 -2.58
CA LEU A 14 18.69 8.06 -3.86
C LEU A 14 17.18 8.32 -3.81
N VAL A 15 16.55 8.08 -2.65
CA VAL A 15 15.13 8.39 -2.45
C VAL A 15 14.99 9.89 -2.28
N THR A 16 14.46 10.57 -3.29
CA THR A 16 14.05 11.97 -3.11
C THR A 16 12.77 11.99 -2.27
N PRO A 17 12.76 12.73 -1.16
CA PRO A 17 11.60 12.80 -0.29
C PRO A 17 10.36 13.40 -0.94
N ALA A 18 9.19 12.99 -0.46
CA ALA A 18 7.93 13.61 -0.85
C ALA A 18 7.77 14.98 -0.16
N ILE A 19 7.19 15.93 -0.88
CA ILE A 19 6.91 17.30 -0.38
C ILE A 19 5.41 17.52 -0.11
N SER A 20 4.58 16.55 -0.49
CA SER A 20 3.13 16.49 -0.30
C SER A 20 2.68 15.08 0.06
N GLU A 21 1.38 14.88 0.28
CA GLU A 21 0.83 13.54 0.49
C GLU A 21 1.14 12.64 -0.71
N PHE A 22 1.43 11.36 -0.46
CA PHE A 22 1.77 10.41 -1.51
C PHE A 22 1.16 9.03 -1.28
N VAL A 23 1.12 8.27 -2.37
CA VAL A 23 0.86 6.82 -2.39
C VAL A 23 2.00 6.14 -3.13
N GLN A 24 2.56 5.09 -2.55
CA GLN A 24 3.69 4.36 -3.11
C GLN A 24 3.50 2.85 -2.95
N ILE A 25 3.76 2.13 -4.02
CA ILE A 25 3.89 0.68 -3.98
C ILE A 25 5.34 0.35 -3.64
N ILE A 26 5.53 -0.49 -2.61
CA ILE A 26 6.84 -0.87 -2.09
C ILE A 26 7.04 -2.37 -2.28
N ASN A 27 8.17 -2.74 -2.88
CA ASN A 27 8.64 -4.12 -2.89
C ASN A 27 9.49 -4.39 -1.64
N THR A 28 9.15 -5.42 -0.88
CA THR A 28 9.88 -5.82 0.34
C THR A 28 10.72 -7.10 0.12
N GLY A 29 11.18 -7.34 -1.11
CA GLY A 29 11.90 -8.53 -1.57
C GLY A 29 11.02 -9.45 -2.42
N SER A 30 10.17 -10.25 -1.77
CA SER A 30 9.25 -11.21 -2.42
C SER A 30 7.77 -10.82 -2.28
N HIS A 31 7.50 -9.63 -1.74
CA HIS A 31 6.16 -9.18 -1.38
C HIS A 31 5.98 -7.70 -1.73
N TRP A 32 4.73 -7.32 -1.97
CA TRP A 32 4.35 -5.99 -2.39
C TRP A 32 3.30 -5.41 -1.44
N VAL A 33 3.54 -4.19 -0.97
CA VAL A 33 2.64 -3.46 -0.07
C VAL A 33 2.36 -2.06 -0.61
N CYS A 34 1.27 -1.45 -0.16
CA CYS A 34 0.98 -0.05 -0.45
C CYS A 34 1.28 0.79 0.80
N LEU A 35 2.06 1.86 0.64
CA LEU A 35 2.28 2.90 1.62
C LEU A 35 1.51 4.15 1.17
N SER A 36 0.88 4.82 2.12
CA SER A 36 0.22 6.09 1.86
C SER A 36 0.38 7.02 3.04
N THR A 37 0.52 8.32 2.77
CA THR A 37 0.40 9.36 3.78
C THR A 37 -0.93 10.09 3.71
N ILE A 38 -1.80 9.71 2.78
CA ILE A 38 -3.12 10.32 2.63
C ILE A 38 -3.88 10.18 3.95
N ALA A 39 -4.37 11.31 4.45
CA ALA A 39 -5.16 11.43 5.69
C ALA A 39 -4.47 11.02 7.00
N THR A 40 -3.23 10.51 6.96
CA THR A 40 -2.54 10.02 8.17
C THR A 40 -1.03 10.29 8.12
N SER A 41 -0.54 11.05 9.10
CA SER A 41 0.90 11.25 9.34
C SER A 41 1.40 10.33 10.46
N PRO A 42 2.58 9.71 10.35
CA PRO A 42 3.56 9.86 9.28
C PRO A 42 3.26 8.95 8.06
N GLY A 43 2.45 7.90 8.20
CA GLY A 43 2.03 7.08 7.06
C GLY A 43 1.39 5.77 7.47
N THR A 44 0.63 5.20 6.56
CA THR A 44 -0.15 3.97 6.71
C THR A 44 0.28 2.97 5.65
N VAL A 45 0.54 1.74 6.08
CA VAL A 45 0.81 0.59 5.22
C VAL A 45 -0.47 -0.24 5.07
N TYR A 46 -0.68 -0.75 3.87
CA TYR A 46 -1.73 -1.68 3.53
C TYR A 46 -1.08 -2.95 2.96
N ASP A 47 -1.09 -4.01 3.76
CA ASP A 47 -0.49 -5.31 3.44
C ASP A 47 -1.57 -6.39 3.40
N SER A 48 -1.78 -7.03 2.25
CA SER A 48 -2.79 -8.08 2.09
C SER A 48 -2.37 -9.44 2.67
N LEU A 49 -1.12 -9.66 3.05
CA LEU A 49 -0.62 -10.95 3.51
C LEU A 49 -0.25 -10.93 4.99
N TYR A 50 0.61 -10.01 5.39
CA TYR A 50 1.17 -9.94 6.72
C TYR A 50 0.49 -8.87 7.55
N GLN A 51 0.23 -9.19 8.81
CA GLN A 51 -0.37 -8.23 9.74
C GLN A 51 0.67 -7.29 10.35
N ASN A 52 1.94 -7.73 10.45
CA ASN A 52 3.02 -6.90 10.93
C ASN A 52 3.68 -6.16 9.76
N VAL A 53 3.94 -4.86 9.92
CA VAL A 53 4.68 -4.07 8.93
C VAL A 53 6.11 -4.62 8.81
N SER A 54 6.56 -4.90 7.58
CA SER A 54 7.91 -5.40 7.34
C SER A 54 8.97 -4.33 7.65
N ALA A 55 10.15 -4.76 8.12
CA ALA A 55 11.26 -3.84 8.39
C ALA A 55 11.74 -3.11 7.13
N VAL A 56 11.66 -3.75 5.97
CA VAL A 56 12.01 -3.16 4.67
C VAL A 56 11.01 -2.07 4.29
N ALA A 57 9.71 -2.33 4.45
CA ALA A 57 8.68 -1.32 4.22
C ALA A 57 8.88 -0.11 5.13
N ILE A 58 9.20 -0.33 6.41
CA ILE A 58 9.54 0.73 7.37
C ILE A 58 10.73 1.56 6.88
N ASP A 59 11.87 0.94 6.54
CA ASP A 59 13.07 1.66 6.10
C ASP A 59 12.78 2.51 4.85
N HIS A 60 12.09 1.94 3.85
CA HIS A 60 11.68 2.67 2.65
C HIS A 60 10.78 3.85 2.99
N SER A 61 9.78 3.62 3.85
CA SER A 61 8.84 4.64 4.27
C SER A 61 9.55 5.80 4.98
N CYS A 62 10.43 5.51 5.94
CA CYS A 62 11.21 6.51 6.67
C CYS A 62 12.00 7.44 5.74
N ARG A 63 12.62 6.87 4.71
CA ARG A 63 13.41 7.63 3.72
C ARG A 63 12.54 8.53 2.85
N MET A 64 11.36 8.05 2.44
CA MET A 64 10.43 8.83 1.63
C MET A 64 9.79 9.99 2.40
N LEU A 65 9.62 9.82 3.72
CA LEU A 65 8.88 10.74 4.58
C LEU A 65 9.67 11.96 5.05
N LEU A 66 11.01 12.00 4.87
CA LEU A 66 11.88 13.00 5.50
C LEU A 66 11.57 13.19 6.99
N TYR A 67 11.20 12.11 7.68
CA TYR A 67 10.71 12.25 9.05
C TYR A 67 11.83 12.81 9.94
N THR A 68 11.64 14.03 10.45
CA THR A 68 12.65 14.75 11.23
C THR A 68 12.61 14.43 12.73
N GLY A 69 11.64 13.60 13.17
CA GLY A 69 11.54 13.16 14.55
C GLY A 69 12.38 11.92 14.83
N SER A 70 12.58 11.61 16.11
CA SER A 70 13.34 10.44 16.54
C SER A 70 12.55 9.13 16.48
N THR A 71 11.22 9.17 16.40
CA THR A 71 10.38 7.96 16.36
C THR A 71 9.19 8.13 15.43
N VAL A 72 9.08 7.24 14.45
CA VAL A 72 7.97 7.17 13.50
C VAL A 72 7.05 6.00 13.87
N THR A 73 5.73 6.17 13.78
CA THR A 73 4.77 5.09 14.03
C THR A 73 4.03 4.75 12.75
N PHE A 74 4.19 3.51 12.29
CA PHE A 74 3.46 2.98 11.14
C PHE A 74 2.25 2.17 11.59
N SER A 75 1.11 2.34 10.92
CA SER A 75 -0.05 1.45 11.01
C SER A 75 -0.08 0.50 9.82
N ASN A 76 -0.41 -0.77 10.06
CA ASN A 76 -0.90 -1.69 9.04
C ASN A 76 -2.40 -1.85 9.23
N GLU A 77 -3.19 -1.37 8.27
CA GLU A 77 -4.64 -1.33 8.41
C GLU A 77 -5.31 -2.68 8.21
N ARG A 78 -6.54 -2.79 8.73
CA ARG A 78 -7.36 -4.00 8.65
C ARG A 78 -7.97 -4.22 7.25
N VAL A 79 -7.14 -4.41 6.23
CA VAL A 79 -7.58 -4.67 4.85
C VAL A 79 -7.90 -6.14 4.58
N GLN A 80 -8.53 -6.39 3.42
CA GLN A 80 -8.77 -7.74 2.92
C GLN A 80 -7.44 -8.50 2.76
N LYS A 81 -7.44 -9.75 3.22
CA LYS A 81 -6.33 -10.67 3.04
C LYS A 81 -6.33 -11.31 1.66
N GLN A 82 -5.14 -11.50 1.10
CA GLN A 82 -4.96 -12.38 -0.04
C GLN A 82 -5.16 -13.84 0.35
N THR A 83 -5.72 -14.64 -0.55
CA THR A 83 -5.90 -16.08 -0.37
C THR A 83 -4.74 -16.88 -0.96
N ASN A 84 -4.04 -16.33 -1.96
CA ASN A 84 -2.94 -16.97 -2.69
C ASN A 84 -1.66 -16.14 -2.57
N SER A 85 -0.48 -16.77 -2.61
CA SER A 85 0.81 -16.07 -2.42
C SER A 85 1.16 -15.07 -3.53
N ASN A 86 0.63 -15.26 -4.75
CA ASN A 86 1.09 -14.53 -5.94
C ASN A 86 0.19 -13.34 -6.34
N VAL A 87 -0.61 -12.80 -5.42
CA VAL A 87 -1.53 -11.68 -5.72
C VAL A 87 -1.28 -10.43 -4.89
N CYS A 88 -0.23 -10.39 -4.06
CA CYS A 88 0.11 -9.22 -3.25
C CYS A 88 0.28 -7.94 -4.09
N GLY A 89 0.90 -8.04 -5.27
CA GLY A 89 1.05 -6.91 -6.18
C GLY A 89 -0.29 -6.35 -6.66
N LEU A 90 -1.27 -7.21 -6.97
CA LEU A 90 -2.62 -6.78 -7.37
C LEU A 90 -3.36 -6.11 -6.21
N PHE A 91 -3.18 -6.59 -4.98
CA PHE A 91 -3.73 -5.95 -3.79
C PHE A 91 -3.09 -4.58 -3.52
N ALA A 92 -1.76 -4.48 -3.58
CA ALA A 92 -1.07 -3.21 -3.42
C ALA A 92 -1.54 -2.18 -4.46
N LEU A 93 -1.71 -2.60 -5.72
CA LEU A 93 -2.29 -1.77 -6.79
C LEU A 93 -3.73 -1.34 -6.48
N ALA A 94 -4.58 -2.27 -6.03
CA ALA A 94 -5.97 -1.97 -5.71
C ALA A 94 -6.09 -0.98 -4.55
N PHE A 95 -5.31 -1.16 -3.48
CA PHE A 95 -5.26 -0.23 -2.35
C PHE A 95 -4.81 1.16 -2.78
N ALA A 96 -3.73 1.23 -3.58
CA ALA A 96 -3.23 2.50 -4.10
C ALA A 96 -4.26 3.20 -4.98
N THR A 97 -4.93 2.44 -5.86
CA THR A 97 -5.96 2.97 -6.77
C THR A 97 -7.13 3.53 -5.99
N ASP A 98 -7.64 2.80 -4.99
CA ASP A 98 -8.75 3.25 -4.16
C ASP A 98 -8.39 4.53 -3.38
N LEU A 99 -7.21 4.59 -2.78
CA LEU A 99 -6.73 5.80 -2.09
C LEU A 99 -6.67 7.02 -3.02
N CYS A 100 -6.14 6.84 -4.24
CA CYS A 100 -6.08 7.91 -5.24
C CYS A 100 -7.49 8.35 -5.73
N HIS A 101 -8.50 7.50 -5.59
CA HIS A 101 -9.91 7.81 -5.88
C HIS A 101 -10.69 8.28 -4.65
N GLY A 102 -10.04 8.52 -3.51
CA GLY A 102 -10.69 8.96 -2.27
C GLY A 102 -11.52 7.86 -1.58
N LEU A 103 -11.22 6.59 -1.86
CA LEU A 103 -11.88 5.43 -1.28
C LEU A 103 -11.00 4.84 -0.18
N ASP A 104 -11.61 4.41 0.93
CA ASP A 104 -10.91 3.73 2.02
C ASP A 104 -10.77 2.22 1.72
N PRO A 105 -9.54 1.68 1.55
CA PRO A 105 -9.32 0.25 1.31
C PRO A 105 -9.85 -0.68 2.42
N THR A 106 -10.01 -0.21 3.66
CA THR A 106 -10.52 -1.03 4.78
C THR A 106 -12.01 -1.32 4.68
N ALA A 107 -12.73 -0.59 3.82
CA ALA A 107 -14.15 -0.75 3.56
C ALA A 107 -14.45 -1.58 2.29
N GLN A 108 -13.43 -2.13 1.63
CA GLN A 108 -13.55 -2.70 0.27
C GLN A 108 -13.34 -4.20 0.25
N SER A 109 -14.29 -4.90 -0.37
CA SER A 109 -14.18 -6.34 -0.64
C SER A 109 -13.89 -6.57 -2.12
N TYR A 110 -12.64 -6.85 -2.45
CA TYR A 110 -12.11 -7.07 -3.80
C TYR A 110 -12.40 -8.49 -4.31
N ASP A 111 -12.81 -8.58 -5.58
CA ASP A 111 -13.02 -9.81 -6.32
C ASP A 111 -11.70 -10.30 -6.93
N GLN A 112 -10.94 -11.10 -6.15
CA GLN A 112 -9.59 -11.57 -6.46
C GLN A 112 -9.48 -12.23 -7.84
N ASP A 113 -10.50 -12.98 -8.25
CA ASP A 113 -10.49 -13.73 -9.52
C ASP A 113 -10.50 -12.78 -10.74
N LYS A 114 -11.06 -11.58 -10.58
CA LYS A 114 -11.17 -10.58 -11.65
C LYS A 114 -10.05 -9.55 -11.65
N MET A 115 -9.32 -9.40 -10.54
CA MET A 115 -8.30 -8.35 -10.39
C MET A 115 -7.23 -8.37 -11.49
N ARG A 116 -6.74 -9.56 -11.89
CA ARG A 116 -5.69 -9.67 -12.91
C ARG A 116 -6.16 -9.20 -14.28
N LYS A 117 -7.33 -9.68 -14.73
CA LYS A 117 -7.91 -9.28 -16.02
C LYS A 117 -8.23 -7.79 -16.03
N HIS A 118 -8.76 -7.27 -14.92
CA HIS A 118 -9.02 -5.85 -14.75
C HIS A 118 -7.75 -5.01 -14.87
N TYR A 119 -6.67 -5.42 -14.21
CA TYR A 119 -5.39 -4.72 -14.28
C TYR A 119 -4.84 -4.65 -15.71
N ILE A 120 -4.89 -5.75 -16.47
CA ILE A 120 -4.50 -5.76 -17.88
C ILE A 120 -5.30 -4.73 -18.67
N ASN A 121 -6.63 -4.71 -18.49
CA ASN A 121 -7.48 -3.72 -19.17
C ASN A 121 -7.14 -2.28 -18.77
N CYS A 122 -6.82 -2.02 -17.49
CA CYS A 122 -6.41 -0.69 -17.04
C CYS A 122 -5.11 -0.24 -17.74
N LEU A 123 -4.15 -1.15 -17.91
CA LEU A 123 -2.92 -0.86 -18.65
C LEU A 123 -3.20 -0.58 -20.12
N ASP A 124 -4.02 -1.41 -20.77
CA ASP A 124 -4.37 -1.24 -22.19
C ASP A 124 -5.08 0.11 -22.43
N LEU A 125 -5.95 0.51 -21.51
CA LEU A 125 -6.69 1.77 -21.55
C LEU A 125 -5.90 2.96 -21.01
N HIS A 126 -4.72 2.74 -20.44
CA HIS A 126 -3.89 3.75 -19.78
C HIS A 126 -4.64 4.50 -18.66
N ASP A 127 -5.59 3.83 -17.99
CA ASP A 127 -6.44 4.40 -16.96
C ASP A 127 -6.62 3.40 -15.81
N MET A 128 -6.09 3.78 -14.64
CA MET A 128 -6.19 2.97 -13.43
C MET A 128 -7.46 3.33 -12.69
N VAL A 129 -8.47 2.45 -12.76
CA VAL A 129 -9.76 2.64 -12.08
C VAL A 129 -9.96 1.63 -10.95
N PRO A 130 -10.80 1.95 -9.93
CA PRO A 130 -11.04 1.09 -8.78
C PRO A 130 -11.27 -0.37 -9.16
N PHE A 131 -10.62 -1.27 -8.43
CA PHE A 131 -10.62 -2.69 -8.76
C PHE A 131 -12.00 -3.33 -8.52
N PRO A 132 -12.33 -4.45 -9.20
CA PRO A 132 -13.62 -5.10 -9.08
C PRO A 132 -13.92 -5.54 -7.64
N ARG A 133 -15.18 -5.34 -7.22
CA ARG A 133 -15.67 -5.67 -5.87
C ARG A 133 -16.58 -6.89 -5.87
N THR A 134 -16.76 -7.49 -4.71
CA THR A 134 -17.65 -8.63 -4.49
C THR A 134 -18.51 -8.44 -3.24
N SER A 135 -19.72 -9.00 -3.26
CA SER A 135 -20.59 -9.13 -2.09
C SER A 135 -20.30 -10.40 -1.28
N ARG A 136 -19.43 -11.29 -1.79
CA ARG A 136 -19.01 -12.49 -1.07
C ARG A 136 -18.21 -12.11 0.17
N ARG A 137 -18.33 -12.93 1.21
CA ARG A 137 -17.50 -12.76 2.42
C ARG A 137 -16.04 -13.03 2.06
N VAL A 138 -15.18 -12.06 2.36
CA VAL A 138 -13.72 -12.16 2.18
C VAL A 138 -13.01 -12.05 3.54
N PRO A 139 -11.85 -12.70 3.71
CA PRO A 139 -11.09 -12.59 4.94
C PRO A 139 -10.44 -11.20 5.05
N TYR A 140 -10.43 -10.61 6.24
CA TYR A 140 -9.71 -9.38 6.57
C TYR A 140 -8.68 -9.65 7.66
N HIS A 141 -7.69 -8.77 7.81
CA HIS A 141 -6.91 -8.73 9.03
C HIS A 141 -7.82 -8.41 10.22
N ALA A 142 -7.58 -9.08 11.35
CA ALA A 142 -8.45 -8.97 12.51
C ALA A 142 -8.41 -7.57 13.16
N ILE A 143 -7.24 -6.95 13.18
CA ILE A 143 -7.00 -5.63 13.80
C ILE A 143 -5.95 -4.85 13.02
N THR A 144 -6.02 -3.52 13.10
CA THR A 144 -4.92 -2.63 12.72
C THR A 144 -3.75 -2.83 13.68
N LYS A 145 -2.55 -3.05 13.15
CA LYS A 145 -1.31 -3.19 13.94
C LYS A 145 -0.49 -1.92 13.84
N ARG A 146 -0.01 -1.41 14.97
CA ARG A 146 0.87 -0.24 15.01
C ARG A 146 2.27 -0.66 15.46
N LYS A 147 3.29 -0.08 14.83
CA LYS A 147 4.69 -0.30 15.19
C LYS A 147 5.43 1.03 15.21
N ALA A 148 5.95 1.39 16.38
CA ALA A 148 6.87 2.50 16.54
C ALA A 148 8.29 2.06 16.19
N VAL A 149 9.03 2.93 15.50
CA VAL A 149 10.39 2.69 15.03
C VAL A 149 11.21 3.92 15.33
N THR A 150 12.32 3.74 16.04
CA THR A 150 13.29 4.81 16.29
C THR A 150 14.20 4.92 15.07
N ILE A 151 14.38 6.14 14.55
CA ILE A 151 15.20 6.46 13.37
C ILE A 151 16.52 7.08 13.83
#